data_AF-A0A6A7BZJ7-F1
#
_entry.id   AF-A0A6A7BZJ7-F1
#
_cell.length_a   1.000
_cell.length_b   1.000
_cell.length_c   1.000
_cell.angle_alpha   90.00
_cell.angle_beta   90.00
_cell.angle_gamma   90.00
#
_symmetry.space_group_name_H-M   'P 1'
#
loop_
_entity.id
_entity.type
_entity.pdbx_description
1 polymer ?
#
loop_
_entity_poly.entity_id
_entity_poly.type
_entity_poly.pdbx_seq_one_letter_code
_entity_poly.pdbx_strand_id
1 'polypeptide(L)'
;KALPLPPELANASNSHLEHLEARAQDLAQQRRNVQKTISELAKVEKASPMEVDFATVRDAKKRLVDYQSRLDEVILEETEVGILISRARRSEEGNMWVRRVTG
;
A
#
# COMPACT_ATOMS: atom_id res chain seq x y z
N LYS A 1 43.86 5.40 -2.95
CA LYS A 1 43.14 5.52 -1.66
C LYS A 1 41.83 6.25 -1.97
N ALA A 2 40.73 5.51 -2.13
CA ALA A 2 39.45 6.11 -2.51
C ALA A 2 38.86 6.89 -1.32
N LEU A 3 38.29 8.06 -1.58
CA LEU A 3 37.66 8.89 -0.54
C LEU A 3 36.42 8.19 0.02
N PRO A 4 36.14 8.32 1.33
CA PRO A 4 34.90 7.80 1.91
C PRO A 4 33.70 8.52 1.28
N LEU A 5 32.63 7.78 0.98
CA LEU A 5 31.41 8.35 0.43
C LEU A 5 30.84 9.40 1.41
N PRO A 6 30.35 10.54 0.91
CA PRO A 6 29.77 11.58 1.75
C PRO A 6 28.57 11.03 2.54
N PRO A 7 28.42 11.42 3.82
CA PRO A 7 27.43 10.87 4.75
C PRO A 7 25.97 11.06 4.28
N GLU A 8 25.70 12.08 3.46
CA GLU A 8 24.38 12.31 2.86
C GLU A 8 23.92 11.14 1.97
N LEU A 9 24.85 10.52 1.23
CA LEU A 9 24.54 9.37 0.37
C LEU A 9 24.41 8.06 1.15
N ALA A 10 25.01 7.98 2.35
CA ALA A 10 24.92 6.80 3.20
C ALA A 10 23.60 6.71 3.97
N ASN A 11 22.94 7.84 4.22
CA ASN A 11 21.68 7.91 4.98
C ASN A 11 20.44 8.06 4.07
N ALA A 12 20.61 8.45 2.80
CA ALA A 12 19.51 8.62 1.85
C ALA A 12 18.80 7.29 1.48
N SER A 13 19.47 6.14 1.58
CA SER A 13 18.85 4.84 1.31
C SER A 13 17.91 4.40 2.44
N ASN A 14 18.32 4.64 3.69
CA ASN A 14 17.49 4.36 4.87
C ASN A 14 16.22 5.20 4.86
N SER A 15 16.33 6.50 4.56
CA SER A 15 15.15 7.37 4.47
C SER A 15 14.21 6.96 3.34
N HIS A 16 14.73 6.50 2.19
CA HIS A 16 13.89 6.03 1.09
C HIS A 16 13.14 4.73 1.44
N LEU A 17 13.81 3.76 2.06
CA LEU A 17 13.17 2.53 2.52
C LEU A 17 12.09 2.82 3.56
N GLU A 18 12.39 3.67 4.54
CA GLU A 18 11.42 4.12 5.56
C GLU A 18 10.18 4.77 4.94
N HIS A 19 10.36 5.62 3.91
CA HIS A 19 9.23 6.20 3.18
C HIS A 19 8.38 5.15 2.46
N LEU A 20 9.01 4.15 1.84
CA LEU A 20 8.28 3.06 1.18
C LEU A 20 7.52 2.19 2.20
N GLU A 21 8.11 1.93 3.36
CA GLU A 21 7.47 1.19 4.44
C GLU A 21 6.28 1.96 5.05
N ALA A 22 6.43 3.27 5.27
CA ALA A 22 5.33 4.13 5.69
C ALA A 22 4.18 4.11 4.66
N ARG A 23 4.50 4.26 3.37
CA ARG A 23 3.52 4.17 2.29
C ARG A 23 2.81 2.81 2.26
N ALA A 24 3.53 1.71 2.50
CA ALA A 24 2.92 0.38 2.58
C ALA A 24 1.96 0.25 3.76
N GLN A 25 2.27 0.85 4.91
CA GLN A 25 1.37 0.89 6.07
C GLN A 25 0.10 1.70 5.78
N ASP A 26 0.24 2.85 5.12
CA ASP A 26 -0.88 3.69 4.71
C ASP A 26 -1.81 2.95 3.74
N LEU A 27 -1.25 2.30 2.71
CA LEU A 27 -2.02 1.48 1.77
C LEU A 27 -2.72 0.32 2.47
N ALA A 28 -2.06 -0.35 3.41
CA ALA A 28 -2.68 -1.40 4.22
C ALA A 28 -3.86 -0.89 5.07
N GLN A 29 -3.74 0.33 5.61
CA GLN A 29 -4.85 0.96 6.33
C GLN A 29 -5.98 1.35 5.37
N GLN A 30 -5.65 1.89 4.20
CA GLN A 30 -6.62 2.23 3.16
C GLN A 30 -7.40 0.99 2.71
N ARG A 31 -6.72 -0.13 2.46
CA ARG A 31 -7.35 -1.41 2.11
C ARG A 31 -8.34 -1.87 3.17
N ARG A 32 -7.96 -1.83 4.45
CA ARG A 32 -8.86 -2.18 5.57
C ARG A 32 -10.08 -1.28 5.62
N ASN A 33 -9.90 0.03 5.43
CA ASN A 33 -10.99 1.00 5.42
C ASN A 33 -11.97 0.72 4.27
N VAL A 34 -11.46 0.51 3.05
CA VAL A 34 -12.28 0.21 1.88
C VAL A 34 -13.05 -1.11 2.07
N GLN A 35 -12.37 -2.16 2.57
CA GLN A 35 -13.03 -3.44 2.88
C GLN A 35 -14.15 -3.30 3.91
N LYS A 36 -13.94 -2.47 4.94
CA LYS A 36 -14.97 -2.16 5.93
C LYS A 36 -16.17 -1.48 5.27
N THR A 37 -15.95 -0.45 4.45
CA THR A 37 -17.01 0.25 3.73
C THR A 37 -17.78 -0.69 2.79
N ILE A 38 -17.09 -1.56 2.06
CA ILE A 38 -17.73 -2.61 1.24
C ILE A 38 -18.62 -3.50 2.11
N SER A 39 -18.13 -3.96 3.26
CA SER A 39 -18.91 -4.81 4.16
C SER A 39 -20.17 -4.11 4.70
N GLU A 40 -20.10 -2.80 4.94
CA GLU A 40 -21.23 -1.99 5.41
C GLU A 40 -22.25 -1.78 4.30
N LEU A 41 -21.81 -1.41 3.10
CA LEU A 41 -22.70 -1.26 1.94
C LEU A 41 -23.35 -2.59 1.53
N ALA A 42 -22.64 -3.71 1.64
CA ALA A 42 -23.20 -5.03 1.38
C ALA A 42 -24.29 -5.44 2.37
N LYS A 43 -24.26 -4.92 3.62
CA LYS A 43 -25.37 -5.10 4.57
C LYS A 43 -26.58 -4.30 4.14
N VAL A 44 -26.39 -3.05 3.68
CA VAL A 44 -27.46 -2.20 3.17
C VAL A 44 -28.09 -2.79 1.91
N GLU A 45 -27.28 -3.35 1.00
CA GLU A 45 -27.79 -4.02 -0.21
C GLU A 45 -28.70 -5.21 0.12
N LYS A 46 -28.37 -5.96 1.18
CA LYS A 46 -29.11 -7.16 1.63
C LYS A 46 -30.22 -6.86 2.64
N ALA A 47 -30.36 -5.61 3.07
CA ALA A 47 -31.34 -5.24 4.08
C ALA A 47 -32.78 -5.44 3.56
N SER A 48 -33.72 -5.61 4.49
CA SER A 48 -35.11 -5.80 4.11
C SER A 48 -35.67 -4.51 3.48
N PRO A 49 -36.54 -4.60 2.45
CA PRO A 49 -37.22 -3.42 1.88
C PRO A 49 -38.07 -2.62 2.88
N MET A 50 -38.40 -3.20 4.03
CA MET A 50 -39.10 -2.52 5.13
C MET A 50 -38.17 -1.64 5.98
N GLU A 51 -36.87 -1.93 5.95
CA GLU A 51 -35.83 -1.21 6.71
C GLU A 51 -35.18 -0.11 5.87
N VAL A 52 -35.06 -0.33 4.55
CA VAL A 52 -34.35 0.57 3.65
C VAL A 52 -35.09 0.71 2.32
N ASP A 53 -35.21 1.94 1.84
CA ASP A 53 -35.83 2.22 0.53
C ASP A 53 -35.02 1.63 -0.64
N PHE A 54 -35.72 1.26 -1.72
CA PHE A 54 -35.13 0.70 -2.94
C PHE A 54 -34.17 1.66 -3.62
N ALA A 55 -34.37 2.98 -3.52
CA ALA A 55 -33.42 3.96 -4.05
C ALA A 55 -32.05 3.84 -3.35
N THR A 56 -32.06 3.74 -2.02
CA THR A 56 -30.86 3.57 -1.20
C THR A 56 -30.15 2.26 -1.49
N VAL A 57 -30.88 1.16 -1.68
CA VAL A 57 -30.29 -0.14 -2.08
C VAL A 57 -29.60 -0.04 -3.44
N ARG A 58 -30.24 0.64 -4.40
CA ARG A 58 -29.67 0.84 -5.75
C ARG A 58 -28.39 1.68 -5.71
N ASP A 59 -28.39 2.74 -4.90
CA ASP A 59 -27.20 3.59 -4.71
C ASP A 59 -26.09 2.86 -3.97
N ALA A 60 -26.42 2.05 -2.96
CA ALA A 60 -25.45 1.19 -2.28
C ALA A 60 -24.81 0.18 -3.25
N LYS A 61 -25.60 -0.39 -4.17
CA LYS A 61 -25.10 -1.31 -5.21
C LYS A 61 -24.13 -0.62 -6.18
N LYS A 62 -24.42 0.61 -6.62
CA LYS A 62 -23.49 1.37 -7.47
C LYS A 62 -22.18 1.64 -6.74
N ARG A 63 -22.27 2.16 -5.50
CA ARG A 63 -21.10 2.44 -4.67
C ARG A 63 -20.29 1.18 -4.38
N LEU A 64 -20.92 0.03 -4.21
CA LEU A 64 -20.22 -1.25 -4.03
C LEU A 64 -19.28 -1.56 -5.20
N VAL A 65 -19.74 -1.37 -6.43
CA VAL A 65 -18.92 -1.57 -7.64
C VAL A 65 -17.74 -0.60 -7.65
N ASP A 66 -17.99 0.68 -7.34
CA ASP A 66 -16.93 1.70 -7.29
C ASP A 66 -15.87 1.37 -6.22
N TYR A 67 -16.30 0.97 -5.02
CA TYR A 67 -15.38 0.60 -3.94
C TYR A 67 -14.65 -0.72 -4.21
N GLN A 68 -15.25 -1.66 -4.94
CA GLN A 68 -14.56 -2.87 -5.40
C GLN A 68 -13.44 -2.53 -6.39
N SER A 69 -13.72 -1.67 -7.38
CA SER A 69 -12.67 -1.17 -8.29
C SER A 69 -11.55 -0.47 -7.53
N ARG A 70 -11.92 0.37 -6.54
CA ARG A 70 -10.93 1.05 -5.70
C ARG A 70 -10.11 0.09 -4.84
N LEU A 71 -10.70 -1.01 -4.38
CA LEU A 71 -9.98 -2.04 -3.63
C LEU A 71 -8.94 -2.72 -4.51
N ASP A 72 -9.29 -3.05 -5.75
CA ASP A 72 -8.38 -3.68 -6.70
C ASP A 72 -7.19 -2.76 -7.04
N GLU A 73 -7.45 -1.46 -7.23
CA GLU A 73 -6.40 -0.44 -7.39
C GLU A 73 -5.45 -0.41 -6.19
N VAL A 74 -5.97 -0.37 -4.97
CA VAL A 74 -5.16 -0.32 -3.74
C VAL A 74 -4.32 -1.58 -3.59
N ILE A 75 -4.85 -2.76 -3.93
CA ILE A 75 -4.11 -4.02 -3.89
C ILE A 75 -2.96 -3.99 -4.91
N LEU A 76 -3.21 -3.49 -6.12
CA LEU A 76 -2.17 -3.35 -7.13
C LEU A 76 -1.06 -2.42 -6.65
N GLU A 77 -1.41 -1.27 -6.09
CA GLU A 77 -0.43 -0.34 -5.50
C GLU A 77 0.35 -0.98 -4.33
N GLU A 78 -0.31 -1.73 -3.43
CA GLU A 78 0.35 -2.47 -2.36
C GLU A 78 1.40 -3.44 -2.91
N THR A 79 1.06 -4.19 -3.98
CA THR A 79 1.99 -5.14 -4.60
C THR A 79 3.19 -4.44 -5.23
N GLU A 80 2.98 -3.31 -5.91
CA GLU A 80 4.05 -2.53 -6.51
C GLU A 80 5.01 -1.97 -5.45
N VAL A 81 4.47 -1.38 -4.39
CA VAL A 81 5.27 -0.88 -3.26
C VAL A 81 6.04 -2.02 -2.58
N GLY A 82 5.43 -3.20 -2.42
CA GLY A 82 6.11 -4.38 -1.88
C GLY A 82 7.30 -4.84 -2.72
N ILE A 83 7.18 -4.76 -4.06
CA ILE A 83 8.28 -5.04 -4.99
C ILE A 83 9.40 -4.00 -4.82
N LEU A 84 9.06 -2.71 -4.70
CA LEU A 84 10.03 -1.63 -4.49
C LEU A 84 10.80 -1.79 -3.18
N ILE A 85 10.10 -2.10 -2.08
CA ILE A 85 10.74 -2.41 -0.77
C ILE A 85 11.71 -3.58 -0.92
N SER A 86 11.28 -4.65 -1.58
CA SER A 86 12.12 -5.83 -1.78
C SER A 86 13.36 -5.53 -2.63
N ARG A 87 13.24 -4.66 -3.65
CA ARG A 87 14.37 -4.20 -4.47
C ARG A 87 15.31 -3.30 -3.66
N ALA A 88 14.78 -2.37 -2.88
CA ALA A 88 15.55 -1.48 -2.02
C ALA A 88 16.39 -2.28 -1.01
N ARG A 89 15.77 -3.26 -0.32
CA ARG A 89 16.47 -4.14 0.63
C ARG A 89 17.61 -4.94 -0.01
N ARG A 90 17.39 -5.51 -1.21
CA ARG A 90 18.46 -6.22 -1.95
C ARG A 90 19.60 -5.30 -2.38
N SER A 91 19.29 -4.05 -2.74
CA SER A 91 20.31 -3.05 -3.10
C SER A 91 21.22 -2.72 -1.92
N GLU A 92 20.66 -2.58 -0.71
CA GLU A 92 21.44 -2.35 0.50
C GLU A 92 22.38 -3.53 0.82
N GLU A 93 21.89 -4.77 0.66
CA GLU A 93 22.70 -5.97 0.88
C GLU A 93 23.87 -6.07 -0.12
N GLY A 94 23.64 -5.82 -1.42
CA GLY A 94 24.70 -5.84 -2.43
C GLY A 94 25.80 -4.79 -2.19
N ASN A 95 25.41 -3.61 -1.70
CA ASN A 95 26.35 -2.53 -1.38
C ASN A 95 27.24 -2.87 -0.16
N MET A 96 26.74 -3.66 0.79
CA MET A 96 27.54 -4.14 1.93
C MET A 96 28.64 -5.13 1.54
N TRP A 97 28.43 -5.93 0.48
CA TRP A 97 29.45 -6.88 0.01
C TRP A 97 30.60 -6.17 -0.71
N VAL A 98 30.29 -5.14 -1.51
CA VAL A 98 31.30 -4.30 -2.17
C VAL A 98 32.17 -3.58 -1.13
N ARG A 99 31.55 -3.00 -0.08
CA ARG A 99 32.29 -2.35 1.01
C ARG A 99 33.20 -3.29 1.80
N ARG A 100 32.86 -4.58 1.90
CA ARG A 100 33.66 -5.57 2.65
C ARG A 100 34.86 -6.10 1.84
N VAL A 101 34.80 -6.08 0.51
CA VAL A 101 35.87 -6.58 -0.38
C VAL A 101 36.90 -5.51 -0.73
N THR A 102 36.51 -4.23 -0.73
CA THR A 102 37.43 -3.10 -0.97
C THR A 102 37.92 -2.41 0.32
N GLY A 103 37.60 -2.96 1.49
CA GLY A 103 38.08 -2.49 2.80
C GLY A 103 39.47 -2.99 3.14
#